data_AF-A0A953XE17-F1
#
_entry.id   AF-A0A953XE17-F1
#
_cell.length_a   1.000
_cell.length_b   1.000
_cell.length_c   1.000
_cell.angle_alpha   90.00
_cell.angle_beta   90.00
_cell.angle_gamma   90.00
#
_symmetry.space_group_name_H-M   'P 1'
#
loop_
_entity.id
_entity.type
_entity.pdbx_description
1 polymer ?
#
loop_
_entity_poly.entity_id
_entity_poly.type
_entity_poly.pdbx_seq_one_letter_code
_entity_poly.pdbx_strand_id
1 'polypeptide(L)'
;MKFRPIPLVIALSIGLVLAACSSSQPLAERQHRNVAPYEITVEAVGPARVSRDGFDARFQFEVVSPLDLQRNSLVQELRQTVTLIYKDGKRKKRKLSLVEAFRLRFAGLDGSGRYHYSIFAGQSDRHSMRGLDDLPDDVTAVEINRAVFAYVANVMDADFTPSGFAHLPENEDGNVVSDIPERFNENYQNSHATRGWVRNSGDSLGLTYTINYRLVRDGADNPHFVVDRGGGYGEVEAPAVVWLPE
;
A
#
# COMPACT_ATOMS: atom_id res chain seq x y z
N MET A 1 58.38 -42.09 65.06
CA MET A 1 57.15 -42.79 64.65
C MET A 1 56.93 -42.55 63.17
N LYS A 2 56.65 -43.62 62.42
CA LYS A 2 56.66 -43.69 60.95
C LYS A 2 55.47 -42.92 60.34
N PHE A 3 55.74 -41.98 59.44
CA PHE A 3 54.71 -41.45 58.52
C PHE A 3 54.55 -42.41 57.34
N ARG A 4 53.32 -42.88 57.12
CA ARG A 4 52.90 -43.59 55.90
C ARG A 4 52.31 -42.56 54.93
N PRO A 5 52.59 -42.64 53.61
CA PRO A 5 51.90 -41.83 52.62
C PRO A 5 50.52 -42.46 52.30
N ILE A 6 49.49 -41.62 52.21
CA ILE A 6 48.17 -41.97 51.68
C ILE A 6 48.13 -41.47 50.22
N PRO A 7 47.75 -42.29 49.22
CA PRO A 7 47.56 -41.82 47.86
C PRO A 7 46.18 -41.15 47.78
N LEU A 8 46.15 -39.84 47.53
CA LEU A 8 44.90 -39.15 47.20
C LEU A 8 44.65 -39.27 45.70
N VAL A 9 43.60 -40.00 45.39
CA VAL A 9 43.00 -40.22 44.07
C VAL A 9 42.59 -38.87 43.46
N ILE A 10 43.13 -38.55 42.29
CA ILE A 10 42.67 -37.43 41.45
C ILE A 10 41.32 -37.86 40.84
N ALA A 11 40.23 -37.41 41.45
CA ALA A 11 38.90 -37.52 40.86
C ALA A 11 38.75 -36.42 39.79
N LEU A 12 38.91 -36.83 38.53
CA LEU A 12 38.64 -36.04 37.34
C LEU A 12 37.14 -35.72 37.27
N SER A 13 36.73 -34.57 37.81
CA SER A 13 35.39 -34.04 37.60
C SER A 13 35.37 -33.31 36.25
N ILE A 14 34.94 -34.03 35.22
CA ILE A 14 34.55 -33.45 33.93
C ILE A 14 33.29 -32.62 34.19
N GLY A 15 33.50 -31.35 34.55
CA GLY A 15 32.45 -30.34 34.53
C GLY A 15 32.10 -30.06 33.07
N LEU A 16 31.01 -30.68 32.62
CA LEU A 16 30.36 -30.37 31.35
C LEU A 16 29.83 -28.93 31.44
N VAL A 17 30.64 -27.94 31.07
CA VAL A 17 30.15 -26.59 30.80
C VAL A 17 29.35 -26.69 29.51
N LEU A 18 28.05 -26.95 29.62
CA LEU A 18 27.11 -26.56 28.60
C LEU A 18 27.14 -25.03 28.57
N ALA A 19 28.02 -24.49 27.73
CA ALA A 19 27.86 -23.16 27.21
C ALA A 19 26.50 -23.16 26.51
N ALA A 20 25.48 -22.69 27.23
CA ALA A 20 24.28 -22.20 26.61
C ALA A 20 24.73 -21.02 25.75
N CYS A 21 25.08 -21.30 24.49
CA CYS A 21 25.05 -20.35 23.41
C CYS A 21 23.60 -19.87 23.32
N SER A 22 23.27 -18.94 24.20
CA SER A 22 22.14 -18.03 24.03
C SER A 22 22.51 -17.26 22.78
N SER A 23 21.99 -17.70 21.65
CA SER A 23 22.02 -16.95 20.40
C SER A 23 21.34 -15.61 20.67
N SER A 24 22.16 -14.61 21.00
CA SER A 24 21.80 -13.23 20.83
C SER A 24 21.63 -13.01 19.34
N GLN A 25 20.45 -13.34 18.82
CA GLN A 25 20.03 -12.80 17.53
C GLN A 25 20.20 -11.27 17.63
N PRO A 26 20.83 -10.63 16.64
CA PRO A 26 20.95 -9.19 16.63
C PRO A 26 19.55 -8.59 16.80
N LEU A 27 19.41 -7.54 17.63
CA LEU A 27 18.13 -6.91 17.97
C LEU A 27 17.30 -6.51 16.73
N ALA A 28 17.95 -6.36 15.57
CA ALA A 28 17.33 -6.09 14.28
C ALA A 28 16.45 -7.25 13.76
N GLU A 29 16.81 -8.53 14.01
CA GLU A 29 16.05 -9.67 13.49
C GLU A 29 14.83 -10.04 14.36
N ARG A 30 14.81 -9.65 15.64
CA ARG A 30 13.68 -9.91 16.55
C ARG A 30 12.45 -9.00 16.32
N GLN A 31 12.53 -8.02 15.42
CA GLN A 31 11.54 -6.94 15.31
C GLN A 31 10.54 -7.07 14.16
N HIS A 32 10.65 -8.08 13.31
CA HIS A 32 9.67 -8.34 12.25
C HIS A 32 8.79 -9.51 12.65
N ARG A 33 7.85 -9.27 13.56
CA ARG A 33 6.76 -10.21 13.84
C ARG A 33 5.78 -10.18 12.66
N ASN A 34 4.98 -11.24 12.53
CA ASN A 34 3.79 -11.19 11.66
C ASN A 34 2.95 -9.97 12.04
N VAL A 35 2.38 -9.31 11.04
CA VAL A 35 1.48 -8.18 11.25
C VAL A 35 0.34 -8.62 12.18
N ALA A 36 0.07 -7.83 13.21
CA ALA A 36 -1.04 -8.10 14.11
C ALA A 36 -2.37 -8.01 13.34
N PRO A 37 -3.45 -8.68 13.79
CA PRO A 37 -4.75 -8.54 13.15
C PRO A 37 -5.17 -7.07 13.03
N TYR A 38 -5.86 -6.72 11.95
CA TYR A 38 -6.32 -5.35 11.72
C TYR A 38 -7.56 -5.33 10.83
N GLU A 39 -8.20 -4.17 10.78
CA GLU A 39 -9.29 -3.81 9.88
C GLU A 39 -8.89 -2.54 9.12
N ILE A 40 -9.17 -2.48 7.82
CA ILE A 40 -8.99 -1.27 7.00
C ILE A 40 -10.35 -0.76 6.58
N THR A 41 -10.59 0.53 6.82
CA THR A 41 -11.70 1.27 6.25
C THR A 41 -11.13 2.25 5.23
N VAL A 42 -11.78 2.35 4.07
CA VAL A 42 -11.48 3.40 3.08
C VAL A 42 -12.73 4.25 2.84
N GLU A 43 -12.53 5.56 2.88
CA GLU A 43 -13.61 6.53 2.72
C GLU A 43 -13.24 7.56 1.68
N ALA A 44 -14.25 8.03 0.96
CA ALA A 44 -14.11 9.14 0.03
C ALA A 44 -13.90 10.47 0.77
N VAL A 45 -12.89 11.23 0.36
CA VAL A 45 -12.66 12.59 0.85
C VAL A 45 -13.52 13.57 0.04
N GLY A 46 -14.82 13.54 0.32
CA GLY A 46 -15.83 14.32 -0.39
C GLY A 46 -16.20 13.73 -1.77
N PRO A 47 -17.01 14.46 -2.55
CA PRO A 47 -17.46 13.96 -3.83
C PRO A 47 -16.35 13.91 -4.87
N ALA A 48 -16.36 12.88 -5.71
CA ALA A 48 -15.55 12.82 -6.91
C ALA A 48 -15.97 13.91 -7.89
N ARG A 49 -14.98 14.54 -8.53
CA ARG A 49 -15.20 15.57 -9.57
C ARG A 49 -15.02 14.95 -10.94
N VAL A 50 -16.00 15.16 -11.80
CA VAL A 50 -16.01 14.60 -13.16
C VAL A 50 -16.39 15.69 -14.17
N SER A 51 -15.62 15.75 -15.26
CA SER A 51 -15.80 16.68 -16.37
C SER A 51 -15.17 16.13 -17.66
N ARG A 52 -15.30 16.85 -18.77
CA ARG A 52 -14.52 16.59 -19.99
C ARG A 52 -13.02 16.79 -19.81
N ASP A 53 -12.62 17.65 -18.87
CA ASP A 53 -11.21 17.90 -18.50
C ASP A 53 -10.62 16.80 -17.61
N GLY A 54 -11.46 15.89 -17.10
CA GLY A 54 -11.01 14.67 -16.45
C GLY A 54 -11.75 14.30 -15.19
N PHE A 55 -11.04 13.52 -14.38
CA PHE A 55 -11.53 12.89 -13.17
C PHE A 55 -10.58 13.19 -12.01
N ASP A 56 -11.12 13.48 -10.82
CA ASP A 56 -10.37 13.58 -9.56
C ASP A 56 -11.23 13.01 -8.42
N ALA A 57 -10.75 11.93 -7.80
CA ALA A 57 -11.30 11.37 -6.57
C ALA A 57 -10.18 11.14 -5.56
N ARG A 58 -10.50 11.26 -4.28
CA ARG A 58 -9.54 11.10 -3.18
C ARG A 58 -10.11 10.19 -2.13
N PHE A 59 -9.28 9.31 -1.60
CA PHE A 59 -9.65 8.38 -0.56
C PHE A 59 -8.70 8.49 0.63
N GLN A 60 -9.27 8.37 1.83
CA GLN A 60 -8.53 8.28 3.08
C GLN A 60 -8.65 6.87 3.64
N PHE A 61 -7.62 6.44 4.36
CA PHE A 61 -7.58 5.15 5.02
C PHE A 61 -7.54 5.32 6.52
N GLU A 62 -8.34 4.51 7.19
CA GLU A 62 -8.22 4.26 8.62
C GLU A 62 -7.88 2.79 8.83
N VAL A 63 -6.95 2.54 9.75
CA VAL A 63 -6.56 1.19 10.14
C VAL A 63 -6.79 1.02 11.62
N VAL A 64 -7.54 0.00 12.01
CA VAL A 64 -7.83 -0.32 13.41
C VAL A 64 -7.25 -1.67 13.76
N SER A 65 -6.62 -1.79 14.93
CA SER A 65 -6.06 -3.06 15.40
C SER A 65 -6.22 -3.24 16.90
N PRO A 66 -6.47 -4.48 17.40
CA PRO A 66 -6.38 -4.76 18.82
C PRO A 66 -4.96 -4.64 19.40
N LEU A 67 -3.93 -4.55 18.56
CA LEU A 67 -2.52 -4.44 18.99
C LEU A 67 -1.83 -3.25 18.32
N ASP A 68 -0.66 -2.90 18.84
CA ASP A 68 0.17 -1.82 18.31
C ASP A 68 0.78 -2.19 16.93
N LEU A 69 0.66 -1.29 15.95
CA LEU A 69 1.14 -1.38 14.58
C LEU A 69 2.18 -0.29 14.25
N GLN A 70 2.74 0.44 15.21
CA GLN A 70 3.58 1.65 14.98
C GLN A 70 4.76 1.51 14.00
N ARG A 71 5.18 0.28 13.67
CA ARG A 71 6.28 0.02 12.75
C ARG A 71 5.83 -0.48 11.38
N ASN A 72 4.54 -0.64 11.19
CA ASN A 72 3.95 -1.09 9.95
C ASN A 72 3.53 0.08 9.06
N SER A 73 3.41 -0.23 7.78
CA SER A 73 2.95 0.69 6.75
C SER A 73 1.70 0.13 6.11
N LEU A 74 0.83 1.02 5.64
CA LEU A 74 -0.20 0.68 4.67
C LEU A 74 0.48 0.57 3.30
N VAL A 75 0.45 -0.60 2.69
CA VAL A 75 0.91 -0.85 1.33
C VAL A 75 -0.30 -0.85 0.42
N GLN A 76 -0.19 -0.19 -0.73
CA GLN A 76 -1.18 -0.20 -1.79
C GLN A 76 -0.58 -0.76 -3.07
N GLU A 77 -1.18 -1.82 -3.60
CA GLU A 77 -0.90 -2.36 -4.92
C GLU A 77 -2.00 -1.96 -5.88
N LEU A 78 -1.62 -1.27 -6.95
CA LEU A 78 -2.51 -0.66 -7.90
C LEU A 78 -2.28 -1.26 -9.27
N ARG A 79 -3.37 -1.63 -9.93
CA ARG A 79 -3.39 -2.03 -11.34
C ARG A 79 -4.44 -1.22 -12.07
N GLN A 80 -4.02 -0.45 -13.05
CA GLN A 80 -4.90 0.39 -13.85
C GLN A 80 -4.80 -0.01 -15.32
N THR A 81 -5.94 -0.02 -16.00
CA THR A 81 -6.04 -0.13 -17.46
C THR A 81 -6.80 1.07 -17.99
N VAL A 82 -6.19 1.80 -18.92
CA VAL A 82 -6.80 2.89 -19.68
C VAL A 82 -7.03 2.41 -21.11
N THR A 83 -8.28 2.41 -21.57
CA THR A 83 -8.66 2.04 -22.93
C THR A 83 -9.12 3.28 -23.67
N LEU A 84 -8.35 3.71 -24.67
CA LEU A 84 -8.74 4.76 -25.62
C LEU A 84 -9.57 4.13 -26.73
N ILE A 85 -10.72 4.71 -27.04
CA ILE A 85 -11.61 4.31 -28.13
C ILE A 85 -11.60 5.40 -29.19
N TYR A 86 -11.36 5.01 -30.45
CA TYR A 86 -11.21 5.92 -31.58
C TYR A 86 -12.46 5.93 -32.46
N LYS A 87 -12.62 6.97 -33.29
CA LYS A 87 -13.74 7.14 -34.25
C LYS A 87 -13.89 5.97 -35.21
N ASP A 88 -12.79 5.33 -35.59
CA ASP A 88 -12.76 4.14 -36.46
C ASP A 88 -13.12 2.83 -35.73
N GLY A 89 -13.47 2.90 -34.43
CA GLY A 89 -13.76 1.75 -33.58
C GLY A 89 -12.53 1.05 -33.01
N LYS A 90 -11.31 1.48 -33.36
CA LYS A 90 -10.07 0.94 -32.80
C LYS A 90 -10.02 1.19 -31.31
N ARG A 91 -9.42 0.25 -30.57
CA ARG A 91 -9.18 0.36 -29.12
C ARG A 91 -7.70 0.24 -28.82
N LYS A 92 -7.15 1.18 -28.06
CA LYS A 92 -5.76 1.14 -27.56
C LYS A 92 -5.76 1.06 -26.05
N LYS A 93 -5.21 -0.03 -25.51
CA LYS A 93 -5.07 -0.24 -24.07
C LYS A 93 -3.68 0.18 -23.59
N ARG A 94 -3.64 0.83 -22.43
CA ARG A 94 -2.42 1.10 -21.66
C ARG A 94 -2.65 0.52 -20.27
N LYS A 95 -1.64 -0.15 -19.72
CA LYS A 95 -1.68 -0.62 -18.34
C LYS A 95 -0.81 0.32 -17.49
N LEU A 96 -1.03 0.28 -16.19
CA LEU A 96 -0.17 0.86 -15.18
C LEU A 96 -0.21 -0.05 -13.95
N SER A 97 0.94 -0.49 -13.45
CA SER A 97 1.05 -1.19 -12.17
C SER A 97 1.91 -0.39 -11.20
N LEU A 98 1.49 -0.26 -9.94
CA LEU A 98 2.14 0.56 -8.93
C LEU A 98 2.12 -0.14 -7.57
N VAL A 99 3.19 0.01 -6.79
CA VAL A 99 3.19 -0.33 -5.37
C VAL A 99 3.68 0.88 -4.59
N GLU A 100 2.88 1.27 -3.61
CA GLU A 100 3.09 2.44 -2.78
C GLU A 100 3.00 2.04 -1.31
N ALA A 101 3.74 2.72 -0.46
CA ALA A 101 3.73 2.52 0.98
C ALA A 101 3.54 3.85 1.72
N PHE A 102 2.68 3.82 2.72
CA PHE A 102 2.37 4.95 3.60
C PHE A 102 2.65 4.54 5.04
N ARG A 103 3.48 5.32 5.74
CA ARG A 103 3.71 5.11 7.17
C ARG A 103 2.42 5.33 7.92
N LEU A 104 2.06 4.36 8.76
CA LEU A 104 0.93 4.50 9.67
C LEU A 104 1.29 5.44 10.82
N ARG A 105 0.43 6.42 11.07
CA ARG A 105 0.51 7.34 12.20
C ARG A 105 -0.54 6.95 13.22
N PHE A 106 -0.10 6.67 14.44
CA PHE A 106 -1.00 6.43 15.57
C PHE A 106 -1.90 7.65 15.81
N ALA A 107 -3.21 7.42 15.78
CA ALA A 107 -4.25 8.44 15.93
C ALA A 107 -4.93 8.41 17.31
N GLY A 108 -4.77 7.32 18.08
CA GLY A 108 -5.33 7.17 19.42
C GLY A 108 -5.88 5.78 19.67
N LEU A 109 -6.55 5.61 20.82
CA LEU A 109 -7.33 4.42 21.13
C LEU A 109 -8.83 4.74 20.98
N ASP A 110 -9.62 3.79 20.50
CA ASP A 110 -11.09 3.90 20.56
C ASP A 110 -11.64 3.59 21.96
N GLY A 111 -12.96 3.75 22.12
CA GLY A 111 -13.66 3.45 23.38
C GLY A 111 -13.60 1.99 23.82
N SER A 112 -13.16 1.08 22.93
CA SER A 112 -12.92 -0.33 23.24
C SER A 112 -11.44 -0.66 23.49
N GLY A 113 -10.55 0.34 23.40
CA GLY A 113 -9.12 0.18 23.61
C GLY A 113 -8.36 -0.35 22.39
N ARG A 114 -8.96 -0.35 21.18
CA ARG A 114 -8.26 -0.70 19.94
C ARG A 114 -7.44 0.48 19.45
N TYR A 115 -6.32 0.21 18.80
CA TYR A 115 -5.40 1.19 18.25
C TYR A 115 -5.90 1.66 16.89
N HIS A 116 -6.03 2.98 16.73
CA HIS A 116 -6.39 3.62 15.47
C HIS A 116 -5.16 4.23 14.81
N TYR A 117 -5.05 4.06 13.51
CA TYR A 117 -3.99 4.60 12.67
C TYR A 117 -4.57 5.29 11.44
N SER A 118 -3.89 6.33 11.01
CA SER A 118 -4.17 7.09 9.79
C SER A 118 -2.87 7.23 8.98
N ILE A 119 -2.98 7.51 7.69
CA ILE A 119 -1.85 8.03 6.91
C ILE A 119 -1.57 9.50 7.29
N PHE A 120 -0.42 10.06 6.91
CA PHE A 120 -0.08 11.43 7.28
C PHE A 120 -1.05 12.44 6.65
N ALA A 121 -1.28 13.56 7.34
CA ALA A 121 -2.15 14.61 6.84
C ALA A 121 -1.68 15.13 5.47
N GLY A 122 -2.62 15.24 4.53
CA GLY A 122 -2.34 15.62 3.14
C GLY A 122 -1.96 14.44 2.24
N GLN A 123 -1.79 13.23 2.78
CA GLN A 123 -1.75 12.01 1.99
C GLN A 123 -3.17 11.48 1.79
N SER A 124 -3.40 10.91 0.60
CA SER A 124 -4.64 10.25 0.20
C SER A 124 -4.32 9.39 -1.01
N ASP A 125 -5.07 8.32 -1.25
CA ASP A 125 -5.06 7.73 -2.59
C ASP A 125 -5.83 8.69 -3.51
N ARG A 126 -5.08 9.39 -4.37
CA ARG A 126 -5.64 10.33 -5.34
C ARG A 126 -5.71 9.65 -6.69
N HIS A 127 -6.92 9.52 -7.19
CA HIS A 127 -7.21 9.01 -8.52
C HIS A 127 -7.54 10.20 -9.41
N SER A 128 -6.54 10.66 -10.16
CA SER A 128 -6.74 11.71 -11.14
C SER A 128 -6.29 11.31 -12.52
N MET A 129 -7.05 11.69 -13.53
CA MET A 129 -6.69 11.51 -14.94
C MET A 129 -7.15 12.74 -15.72
N ARG A 130 -6.29 13.18 -16.64
CA ARG A 130 -6.64 14.19 -17.64
C ARG A 130 -7.73 13.68 -18.57
N GLY A 131 -8.67 14.54 -18.91
CA GLY A 131 -9.85 14.18 -19.67
C GLY A 131 -9.64 14.14 -21.18
N LEU A 132 -10.74 14.23 -21.92
CA LEU A 132 -10.77 14.10 -23.38
C LEU A 132 -10.12 15.28 -24.10
N ASP A 133 -10.06 16.45 -23.46
CA ASP A 133 -9.54 17.68 -24.09
C ASP A 133 -8.01 17.67 -24.25
N ASP A 134 -7.32 16.85 -23.45
CA ASP A 134 -5.88 16.58 -23.58
C ASP A 134 -5.57 15.46 -24.58
N LEU A 135 -6.58 14.86 -25.22
CA LEU A 135 -6.43 13.72 -26.13
C LEU A 135 -6.74 14.12 -27.58
N PRO A 136 -6.14 13.40 -28.56
CA PRO A 136 -6.45 13.62 -29.98
C PRO A 136 -7.95 13.59 -30.29
N ASP A 137 -8.39 14.41 -31.25
CA ASP A 137 -9.80 14.56 -31.65
C ASP A 137 -10.42 13.29 -32.24
N ASP A 138 -9.61 12.31 -32.64
CA ASP A 138 -10.06 11.01 -33.10
C ASP A 138 -10.37 10.05 -31.95
N VAL A 139 -10.02 10.38 -30.70
CA VAL A 139 -10.47 9.67 -29.49
C VAL A 139 -11.88 10.14 -29.13
N THR A 140 -12.83 9.19 -29.13
CA THR A 140 -14.25 9.42 -28.82
C THR A 140 -14.60 9.08 -27.40
N ALA A 141 -13.86 8.16 -26.78
CA ALA A 141 -14.09 7.76 -25.40
C ALA A 141 -12.82 7.22 -24.73
N VAL A 142 -12.82 7.30 -23.41
CA VAL A 142 -11.78 6.72 -22.55
C VAL A 142 -12.45 5.91 -21.45
N GLU A 143 -12.09 4.63 -21.34
CA GLU A 143 -12.52 3.75 -20.26
C GLU A 143 -11.35 3.49 -19.32
N ILE A 144 -11.58 3.63 -18.02
CA ILE A 144 -10.56 3.47 -17.00
C ILE A 144 -11.07 2.48 -15.96
N ASN A 145 -10.29 1.43 -15.76
CA ASN A 145 -10.48 0.44 -14.73
C ASN A 145 -9.24 0.47 -13.85
N ARG A 146 -9.41 0.77 -12.57
CA ARG A 146 -8.34 0.74 -11.57
C ARG A 146 -8.75 -0.20 -10.45
N ALA A 147 -7.93 -1.19 -10.17
CA ALA A 147 -8.03 -2.06 -9.01
C ALA A 147 -6.94 -1.66 -8.02
N VAL A 148 -7.31 -1.58 -6.75
CA VAL A 148 -6.40 -1.32 -5.64
C VAL A 148 -6.56 -2.43 -4.63
N PHE A 149 -5.44 -2.96 -4.17
CA PHE A 149 -5.36 -3.86 -3.03
C PHE A 149 -4.49 -3.21 -1.96
N ALA A 150 -5.06 -2.95 -0.79
CA ALA A 150 -4.40 -2.28 0.31
C ALA A 150 -4.29 -3.21 1.51
N TYR A 151 -3.11 -3.27 2.14
CA TYR A 151 -2.87 -4.13 3.30
C TYR A 151 -1.78 -3.54 4.20
N VAL A 152 -1.72 -4.02 5.45
CA VAL A 152 -0.67 -3.63 6.39
C VAL A 152 0.52 -4.58 6.27
N ALA A 153 1.73 -4.03 6.20
CA ALA A 153 2.96 -4.82 6.13
C ALA A 153 4.13 -4.14 6.84
N ASN A 154 5.23 -4.87 7.03
CA ASN A 154 6.52 -4.24 7.30
C ASN A 154 7.12 -3.82 5.95
N VAL A 155 7.67 -2.61 5.89
CA VAL A 155 8.37 -2.11 4.70
C VAL A 155 9.82 -1.83 5.08
N MET A 156 10.74 -2.54 4.43
CA MET A 156 12.17 -2.50 4.72
C MET A 156 12.88 -1.59 3.74
N ASP A 157 13.88 -0.83 4.23
CA ASP A 157 14.82 -0.03 3.43
C ASP A 157 14.22 0.96 2.41
N ALA A 158 12.92 1.26 2.54
CA ALA A 158 12.25 2.19 1.65
C ALA A 158 12.64 3.65 1.93
N ASP A 159 12.74 4.43 0.86
CA ASP A 159 13.08 5.85 0.92
C ASP A 159 11.85 6.70 1.18
N PHE A 160 11.32 6.63 2.40
CA PHE A 160 10.14 7.41 2.77
C PHE A 160 10.43 8.92 2.75
N THR A 161 9.53 9.68 2.13
CA THR A 161 9.50 11.14 2.25
C THR A 161 9.38 11.57 3.72
N PRO A 162 9.63 12.85 4.03
CA PRO A 162 9.28 13.42 5.34
C PRO A 162 7.80 13.28 5.70
N SER A 163 6.91 13.18 4.72
CA SER A 163 5.48 12.91 4.93
C SER A 163 5.15 11.43 5.08
N GLY A 164 6.12 10.52 4.96
CA GLY A 164 5.93 9.08 5.18
C GLY A 164 5.37 8.32 3.97
N PHE A 165 5.58 8.81 2.75
CA PHE A 165 5.22 8.11 1.51
C PHE A 165 6.45 7.49 0.85
N ALA A 166 6.32 6.31 0.24
CA ALA A 166 7.35 5.72 -0.61
C ALA A 166 6.74 4.98 -1.81
N HIS A 167 7.36 5.10 -2.98
CA HIS A 167 7.19 4.12 -4.06
C HIS A 167 8.12 2.93 -3.83
N LEU A 168 7.60 1.72 -3.97
CA LEU A 168 8.39 0.50 -3.89
C LEU A 168 8.71 -0.01 -5.31
N PRO A 169 9.79 -0.77 -5.53
CA PRO A 169 10.10 -1.39 -6.82
C PRO A 169 9.37 -2.73 -7.06
N GLU A 170 8.93 -3.39 -6.00
CA GLU A 170 8.27 -4.70 -6.03
C GLU A 170 7.23 -4.83 -4.89
N ASN A 171 6.23 -5.70 -5.07
CA ASN A 171 5.37 -6.14 -3.97
C ASN A 171 6.01 -7.29 -3.15
N GLU A 172 5.28 -7.92 -2.22
CA GLU A 172 5.83 -9.00 -1.39
C GLU A 172 6.27 -10.24 -2.18
N ASP A 173 5.59 -10.53 -3.30
CA ASP A 173 5.90 -11.66 -4.18
C ASP A 173 7.08 -11.37 -5.14
N GLY A 174 7.66 -10.17 -5.10
CA GLY A 174 8.67 -9.73 -6.07
C GLY A 174 8.07 -9.35 -7.44
N ASN A 175 6.74 -9.19 -7.54
CA ASN A 175 6.12 -8.75 -8.78
C ASN A 175 6.34 -7.25 -8.99
N VAL A 176 6.74 -6.92 -10.22
CA VAL A 176 7.23 -5.60 -10.65
C VAL A 176 6.25 -4.46 -10.39
N VAL A 177 6.86 -3.36 -9.97
CA VAL A 177 6.30 -2.02 -9.88
C VAL A 177 6.66 -1.24 -11.13
N SER A 178 5.67 -0.50 -11.62
CA SER A 178 5.86 0.75 -12.34
C SER A 178 6.35 0.62 -13.79
N ASP A 179 5.42 0.47 -14.71
CA ASP A 179 5.47 1.14 -16.02
C ASP A 179 5.09 2.62 -15.90
N ILE A 180 5.39 3.23 -14.75
CA ILE A 180 5.23 4.66 -14.51
C ILE A 180 5.97 5.41 -15.62
N PRO A 181 5.26 6.23 -16.42
CA PRO A 181 5.94 7.20 -17.26
C PRO A 181 6.81 8.09 -16.38
N GLU A 182 8.05 8.38 -16.79
CA GLU A 182 9.03 9.23 -16.07
C GLU A 182 8.36 10.46 -15.40
N ARG A 183 7.37 11.04 -16.07
CA ARG A 183 6.56 12.20 -15.65
C ARG A 183 5.54 12.01 -14.52
N PHE A 184 5.06 10.79 -14.24
CA PHE A 184 3.91 10.59 -13.33
C PHE A 184 4.18 11.12 -11.92
N ASN A 185 5.44 11.10 -11.49
CA ASN A 185 5.87 11.72 -10.26
C ASN A 185 7.33 12.21 -10.38
N GLU A 186 7.66 12.86 -11.50
CA GLU A 186 9.03 13.26 -11.89
C GLU A 186 9.75 14.00 -10.76
N ASN A 187 9.06 14.93 -10.08
CA ASN A 187 9.61 15.67 -8.93
C ASN A 187 9.95 14.76 -7.73
N TYR A 188 9.12 13.75 -7.46
CA TYR A 188 9.37 12.77 -6.41
C TYR A 188 10.55 11.87 -6.79
N GLN A 189 10.53 11.30 -8.00
CA GLN A 189 11.54 10.35 -8.48
C GLN A 189 12.92 10.98 -8.60
N ASN A 190 13.00 12.28 -8.94
CA ASN A 190 14.25 13.02 -8.99
C ASN A 190 14.87 13.25 -7.60
N SER A 191 14.08 13.14 -6.53
CA SER A 191 14.51 13.48 -5.16
C SER A 191 14.67 12.26 -4.25
N HIS A 192 14.12 11.10 -4.61
CA HIS A 192 14.11 9.89 -3.79
C HIS A 192 14.44 8.67 -4.62
N ALA A 193 15.22 7.74 -4.06
CA ALA A 193 15.49 6.47 -4.72
C ALA A 193 14.28 5.54 -4.57
N THR A 194 13.84 4.91 -5.66
CA THR A 194 12.88 3.80 -5.58
C THR A 194 13.61 2.58 -5.03
N ARG A 195 13.43 2.30 -3.75
CA ARG A 195 14.03 1.18 -3.02
C ARG A 195 13.09 0.67 -1.94
N GLY A 196 13.47 -0.46 -1.36
CA GLY A 196 12.74 -1.11 -0.29
C GLY A 196 11.84 -2.24 -0.77
N TRP A 197 11.33 -3.03 0.16
CA TRP A 197 10.48 -4.18 -0.16
C TRP A 197 9.51 -4.46 0.97
N VAL A 198 8.42 -5.12 0.60
CA VAL A 198 7.38 -5.57 1.53
C VAL A 198 7.83 -6.85 2.22
N ARG A 199 7.55 -6.99 3.52
CA ARG A 199 7.85 -8.19 4.29
C ARG A 199 6.80 -8.44 5.38
N ASN A 200 6.50 -9.72 5.60
CA ASN A 200 5.58 -10.18 6.64
C ASN A 200 4.26 -9.42 6.55
N SER A 201 3.62 -9.44 5.38
CA SER A 201 2.35 -8.77 5.19
C SER A 201 1.23 -9.45 6.00
N GLY A 202 0.16 -8.71 6.25
CA GLY A 202 -1.14 -9.28 6.58
C GLY A 202 -2.10 -9.21 5.39
N ASP A 203 -1.62 -9.46 4.17
CA ASP A 203 -2.40 -9.41 2.93
C ASP A 203 -3.76 -10.14 2.99
N SER A 204 -3.84 -11.26 3.71
CA SER A 204 -5.09 -12.01 3.94
C SER A 204 -6.20 -11.20 4.63
N LEU A 205 -5.84 -10.09 5.28
CA LEU A 205 -6.75 -9.12 5.92
C LEU A 205 -6.86 -7.82 5.10
N GLY A 206 -6.30 -7.81 3.89
CA GLY A 206 -6.28 -6.66 3.02
C GLY A 206 -7.64 -6.34 2.41
N LEU A 207 -7.75 -5.09 1.98
CA LEU A 207 -8.92 -4.51 1.37
C LEU A 207 -8.72 -4.39 -0.14
N THR A 208 -9.68 -4.88 -0.92
CA THR A 208 -9.71 -4.66 -2.37
C THR A 208 -10.85 -3.72 -2.74
N TYR A 209 -10.57 -2.76 -3.62
CA TYR A 209 -11.61 -1.96 -4.25
C TYR A 209 -11.27 -1.63 -5.70
N THR A 210 -12.30 -1.35 -6.49
CA THR A 210 -12.13 -0.98 -7.89
C THR A 210 -12.81 0.34 -8.20
N ILE A 211 -12.22 1.11 -9.10
CA ILE A 211 -12.79 2.35 -9.63
C ILE A 211 -12.91 2.17 -11.13
N ASN A 212 -14.14 2.26 -11.62
CA ASN A 212 -14.46 2.21 -13.04
C ASN A 212 -15.14 3.51 -13.47
N TYR A 213 -14.63 4.12 -14.54
CA TYR A 213 -15.30 5.25 -15.17
C TYR A 213 -15.05 5.31 -16.66
N ARG A 214 -15.97 5.93 -17.38
CA ARG A 214 -15.92 6.11 -18.83
C ARG A 214 -16.26 7.54 -19.20
N LEU A 215 -15.37 8.21 -19.93
CA LEU A 215 -15.59 9.54 -20.50
C LEU A 215 -15.96 9.40 -21.99
N VAL A 216 -16.94 10.16 -22.48
CA VAL A 216 -17.40 10.14 -23.89
C VAL A 216 -17.51 11.57 -24.44
N ARG A 217 -17.02 11.81 -25.66
CA ARG A 217 -16.94 13.16 -26.26
C ARG A 217 -18.31 13.72 -26.67
N ASP A 218 -19.18 12.88 -27.23
CA ASP A 218 -20.43 13.32 -27.88
C ASP A 218 -21.60 13.62 -26.92
N GLY A 219 -21.36 13.69 -25.60
CA GLY A 219 -22.34 14.19 -24.62
C GLY A 219 -23.65 13.38 -24.50
N ALA A 220 -23.82 12.29 -25.26
CA ALA A 220 -25.01 11.44 -25.21
C ALA A 220 -25.02 10.51 -23.99
N ASP A 221 -23.84 10.16 -23.47
CA ASP A 221 -23.66 9.33 -22.28
C ASP A 221 -22.93 10.17 -21.21
N ASN A 222 -23.65 10.55 -20.16
CA ASN A 222 -23.02 11.08 -18.94
C ASN A 222 -22.01 10.02 -18.42
N PRO A 223 -20.78 10.39 -18.03
CA PRO A 223 -19.85 9.43 -17.44
C PRO A 223 -20.48 8.61 -16.30
N HIS A 224 -20.55 7.29 -16.45
CA HIS A 224 -21.10 6.42 -15.42
C HIS A 224 -19.97 5.93 -14.51
N PHE A 225 -20.20 6.03 -13.19
CA PHE A 225 -19.25 5.67 -12.14
C PHE A 225 -19.71 4.40 -11.44
N VAL A 226 -18.82 3.42 -11.33
CA VAL A 226 -19.08 2.19 -10.57
C VAL A 226 -17.86 1.86 -9.73
N VAL A 227 -18.02 1.94 -8.40
CA VAL A 227 -17.10 1.30 -7.44
C VAL A 227 -17.65 -0.08 -7.19
N ASP A 228 -16.95 -1.10 -7.67
CA ASP A 228 -17.30 -2.49 -7.41
C ASP A 228 -16.35 -3.07 -6.36
N ARG A 229 -16.91 -3.82 -5.41
CA ARG A 229 -16.17 -4.47 -4.33
C ARG A 229 -15.55 -5.74 -4.89
N GLY A 230 -14.26 -5.70 -5.20
CA GLY A 230 -13.46 -6.91 -5.43
C GLY A 230 -13.19 -7.62 -4.09
N GLY A 231 -13.19 -8.95 -4.08
CA GLY A 231 -13.23 -9.76 -2.84
C GLY A 231 -12.11 -9.50 -1.82
N GLY A 232 -12.46 -9.66 -0.53
CA GLY A 232 -11.54 -9.55 0.62
C GLY A 232 -11.92 -8.44 1.61
N TYR A 233 -11.59 -8.61 2.89
CA TYR A 233 -12.22 -7.94 4.04
C TYR A 233 -11.82 -6.46 4.24
N GLY A 234 -12.81 -5.63 4.60
CA GLY A 234 -12.73 -4.17 4.73
C GLY A 234 -13.96 -3.50 4.10
N GLU A 235 -14.26 -2.27 4.51
CA GLU A 235 -15.39 -1.46 4.00
C GLU A 235 -14.90 -0.35 3.08
N VAL A 236 -15.63 -0.12 1.99
CA VAL A 236 -15.35 0.88 0.97
C VAL A 236 -16.64 1.64 0.70
N GLU A 237 -16.67 2.93 1.04
CA GLU A 237 -17.78 3.78 0.63
C GLU A 237 -17.55 4.35 -0.78
N ALA A 238 -18.53 4.18 -1.66
CA ALA A 238 -18.48 4.79 -2.98
C ALA A 238 -18.59 6.33 -2.82
N PRO A 239 -17.69 7.13 -3.42
CA PRO A 239 -17.82 8.59 -3.37
C PRO A 239 -19.11 9.02 -4.05
N ALA A 240 -19.77 10.03 -3.47
CA ALA A 240 -20.77 10.79 -4.19
C ALA A 240 -20.12 11.43 -5.44
N VAL A 241 -20.87 11.58 -6.53
CA VAL A 241 -20.36 12.16 -7.78
C VAL A 241 -20.95 13.55 -7.97
N VAL A 242 -20.08 14.54 -8.23
CA VAL A 242 -20.48 15.90 -8.61
C VAL A 242 -20.03 16.19 -10.04
N TRP A 243 -21.00 16.58 -10.84
CA TRP A 243 -20.82 17.03 -12.23
C TRP A 243 -20.39 18.48 -12.24
N LEU A 244 -19.23 18.76 -12.83
CA LEU A 244 -18.81 20.13 -13.08
C LEU A 244 -19.41 20.59 -14.43
N PRO A 245 -20.05 21.77 -14.49
CA PRO A 245 -20.47 22.35 -15.76
C PRO A 245 -19.24 22.65 -16.63
N GLU A 246 -19.41 22.54 -17.95
CA GLU A 246 -18.43 22.97 -18.96
C GLU A 246 -18.19 24.49 -18.90
#